data_AF-A0A935AC19-F1
#
_entry.id   AF-A0A935AC19-F1
#
_cell.length_a   1.000
_cell.length_b   1.000
_cell.length_c   1.000
_cell.angle_alpha   90.00
_cell.angle_beta   90.00
_cell.angle_gamma   90.00
#
_symmetry.space_group_name_H-M   'P 1'
#
loop_
_entity.id
_entity.type
_entity.pdbx_description
1 polymer ?
#
loop_
_entity_poly.entity_id
_entity_poly.type
_entity_poly.pdbx_seq_one_letter_code
_entity_poly.pdbx_strand_id
1 'polypeptide(L)'
;MKKKIGYLPVLFIILACGATAPAATQSVDTMVTQTLQALTSVPAATPQPEQITPDGTRVETAEISLLIPNGVANDAASASVTDVELPYINPGSGDMPQHIKLTLDLYALSNTSLEPQIMIFRSNEYSGYSELTALMIGEIQSMQYSDGQPLPEHLGSDFSAQIHGLNFQNGHGVRYLTQVMTNFTPINNRDFYYYYQGMTDDGKFFVQAVLPVNAAYLPADDNPNTPLPTDGIPFSTEDFGGYLNAVTLKLNSADSFSFSPYLNQLDMMIESMLVKGF
;
A
#
# COMPACT_ATOMS: atom_id res chain seq x y z
N MET A 1 -39.32 -29.00 55.52
CA MET A 1 -40.45 -28.10 55.15
C MET A 1 -40.18 -27.58 53.73
N LYS A 2 -41.07 -27.48 52.73
CA LYS A 2 -42.42 -28.02 52.41
C LYS A 2 -42.43 -28.18 50.86
N LYS A 3 -42.27 -29.37 50.28
CA LYS A 3 -43.30 -30.28 49.71
C LYS A 3 -44.51 -29.65 48.97
N LYS A 4 -44.51 -29.84 47.64
CA LYS A 4 -45.61 -30.05 46.65
C LYS A 4 -44.94 -30.76 45.44
N ILE A 5 -45.46 -31.76 44.70
CA ILE A 5 -46.74 -32.51 44.63
C ILE A 5 -47.91 -31.69 44.06
N GLY A 6 -48.56 -32.09 42.95
CA GLY A 6 -48.34 -33.24 42.03
C GLY A 6 -49.53 -33.42 41.04
N TYR A 7 -49.61 -34.59 40.40
CA TYR A 7 -50.75 -35.19 39.66
C TYR A 7 -50.84 -35.10 38.12
N LEU A 8 -50.81 -36.30 37.52
CA LEU A 8 -51.32 -36.73 36.21
C LEU A 8 -52.80 -37.15 36.34
N PRO A 9 -53.62 -37.16 35.27
CA PRO A 9 -54.32 -38.42 34.96
C PRO A 9 -54.63 -38.71 33.46
N VAL A 10 -54.34 -39.97 33.08
CA VAL A 10 -55.17 -40.95 32.32
C VAL A 10 -56.20 -40.52 31.25
N LEU A 11 -55.85 -40.81 29.98
CA LEU A 11 -56.57 -41.50 28.88
C LEU A 11 -58.12 -41.70 28.90
N PHE A 12 -58.79 -41.41 27.76
CA PHE A 12 -59.93 -42.21 27.23
C PHE A 12 -60.07 -42.10 25.69
N ILE A 13 -60.81 -43.04 25.06
CA ILE A 13 -60.83 -43.39 23.61
C ILE A 13 -62.12 -42.93 22.88
N ILE A 14 -62.04 -42.51 21.60
CA ILE A 14 -63.15 -42.66 20.61
C ILE A 14 -62.61 -42.95 19.18
N LEU A 15 -63.33 -43.78 18.40
CA LEU A 15 -63.08 -44.18 17.00
C LEU A 15 -63.59 -43.18 15.94
N ALA A 16 -63.02 -43.18 14.73
CA ALA A 16 -63.73 -42.97 13.45
C ALA A 16 -62.94 -43.53 12.24
N CYS A 17 -63.64 -44.03 11.21
CA CYS A 17 -63.08 -44.67 10.00
C CYS A 17 -62.83 -43.70 8.83
N GLY A 18 -61.98 -44.09 7.85
CA GLY A 18 -61.90 -43.37 6.57
C GLY A 18 -60.94 -43.95 5.50
N ALA A 19 -61.47 -44.83 4.63
CA ALA A 19 -61.02 -45.16 3.25
C ALA A 19 -59.53 -45.45 2.93
N THR A 20 -59.28 -46.69 2.47
CA THR A 20 -58.07 -47.08 1.73
C THR A 20 -58.17 -46.72 0.23
N ALA A 21 -57.11 -46.15 -0.35
CA ALA A 21 -56.92 -46.07 -1.81
C ALA A 21 -55.80 -47.05 -2.25
N PRO A 22 -55.88 -47.66 -3.46
CA PRO A 22 -54.93 -48.68 -3.89
C PRO A 22 -53.60 -48.06 -4.37
N ALA A 23 -52.49 -48.73 -4.04
CA ALA A 23 -51.17 -48.37 -4.55
C ALA A 23 -51.03 -48.75 -6.04
N ALA A 24 -50.67 -47.78 -6.89
CA ALA A 24 -50.32 -48.04 -8.28
C ALA A 24 -48.85 -48.45 -8.38
N THR A 25 -48.59 -49.66 -8.89
CA THR A 25 -47.24 -50.12 -9.25
C THR A 25 -46.70 -49.33 -10.43
N GLN A 26 -45.61 -48.58 -10.24
CA GLN A 26 -44.93 -47.89 -11.34
C GLN A 26 -44.08 -48.87 -12.16
N SER A 27 -44.06 -48.69 -13.48
CA SER A 27 -43.29 -49.52 -14.42
C SER A 27 -41.83 -49.10 -14.51
N VAL A 28 -40.95 -50.07 -14.71
CA VAL A 28 -39.48 -49.92 -14.70
C VAL A 28 -38.99 -48.92 -15.76
N ASP A 29 -39.66 -48.81 -16.90
CA ASP A 29 -39.34 -47.84 -17.96
C ASP A 29 -39.32 -46.38 -17.46
N THR A 30 -40.14 -46.05 -16.46
CA THR A 30 -40.21 -44.70 -15.88
C THR A 30 -38.91 -44.30 -15.18
N MET A 31 -38.20 -45.27 -14.57
CA MET A 31 -36.97 -44.99 -13.81
C MET A 31 -35.76 -44.72 -14.72
N VAL A 32 -35.73 -45.34 -15.91
CA VAL A 32 -34.65 -45.13 -16.88
C VAL A 32 -34.72 -43.72 -17.47
N THR A 33 -35.91 -43.23 -17.80
CA THR A 33 -36.09 -41.86 -18.35
C THR A 33 -35.74 -40.78 -17.32
N GLN A 34 -36.09 -40.97 -16.05
CA GLN A 34 -35.70 -40.04 -14.97
C GLN A 34 -34.19 -39.98 -14.74
N THR A 35 -33.47 -41.08 -14.98
CA THR A 35 -32.01 -41.14 -14.77
C THR A 35 -31.24 -40.36 -15.84
N LEU A 36 -31.71 -40.34 -17.10
CA LEU A 36 -31.06 -39.54 -18.16
C LEU A 36 -31.28 -38.02 -18.00
N GLN A 37 -32.42 -37.60 -17.45
CA GLN A 37 -32.68 -36.17 -17.19
C GLN A 37 -31.84 -35.60 -16.03
N ALA A 38 -31.33 -36.45 -15.13
CA ALA A 38 -30.47 -36.01 -14.03
C ALA A 38 -29.06 -35.60 -14.48
N LEU A 39 -28.60 -36.05 -15.66
CA LEU A 39 -27.23 -35.84 -16.15
C LEU A 39 -27.05 -34.58 -17.03
N THR A 40 -28.12 -33.83 -17.31
CA THR A 40 -28.08 -32.58 -18.10
C THR A 40 -28.33 -31.32 -17.27
N SER A 41 -28.34 -31.43 -15.93
CA SER A 41 -28.30 -30.26 -15.06
C SER A 41 -26.92 -29.60 -15.13
N VAL A 42 -26.81 -28.54 -15.94
CA VAL A 42 -25.68 -27.61 -15.86
C VAL A 42 -25.64 -27.09 -14.41
N PRO A 43 -24.50 -27.19 -13.70
CA PRO A 43 -24.40 -26.65 -12.36
C PRO A 43 -24.78 -25.17 -12.38
N ALA A 44 -25.75 -24.78 -11.56
CA ALA A 44 -25.99 -23.36 -11.32
C ALA A 44 -24.68 -22.77 -10.80
N ALA A 45 -24.16 -21.74 -11.47
CA ALA A 45 -22.94 -21.10 -11.06
C ALA A 45 -23.10 -20.63 -9.61
N THR A 46 -22.29 -21.18 -8.70
CA THR A 46 -22.16 -20.66 -7.34
C THR A 46 -21.91 -19.16 -7.46
N PRO A 47 -22.62 -18.28 -6.74
CA PRO A 47 -22.24 -16.88 -6.69
C PRO A 47 -20.80 -16.84 -6.18
N GLN A 48 -19.88 -16.50 -7.06
CA GLN A 48 -18.52 -16.17 -6.68
C GLN A 48 -18.64 -15.04 -5.66
N PRO A 49 -17.97 -15.11 -4.50
CA PRO A 49 -18.02 -14.02 -3.53
C PRO A 49 -17.74 -12.72 -4.28
N GLU A 50 -18.60 -11.71 -4.06
CA GLU A 50 -18.35 -10.37 -4.59
C GLU A 50 -16.94 -9.99 -4.15
N GLN A 51 -16.02 -9.97 -5.12
CA GLN A 51 -14.65 -9.60 -4.87
C GLN A 51 -14.72 -8.14 -4.50
N ILE A 52 -14.65 -7.85 -3.19
CA ILE A 52 -14.71 -6.49 -2.67
C ILE A 52 -13.60 -5.73 -3.39
N THR A 53 -13.99 -4.90 -4.34
CA THR A 53 -13.04 -4.04 -5.04
C THR A 53 -12.41 -3.16 -3.97
N PRO A 54 -11.08 -3.20 -3.81
CA PRO A 54 -10.43 -2.30 -2.87
C PRO A 54 -10.87 -0.85 -3.11
N ASP A 55 -11.16 -0.13 -2.03
CA ASP A 55 -11.70 1.24 -2.10
C ASP A 55 -10.68 2.21 -2.70
N GLY A 56 -10.75 2.44 -4.02
CA GLY A 56 -9.83 3.32 -4.74
C GLY A 56 -9.97 3.31 -6.27
N THR A 57 -9.17 4.14 -6.94
CA THR A 57 -9.05 4.18 -8.40
C THR A 57 -8.03 3.14 -8.86
N ARG A 58 -8.37 2.31 -9.85
CA ARG A 58 -7.39 1.44 -10.51
C ARG A 58 -6.72 2.17 -11.67
N VAL A 59 -5.39 2.27 -11.63
CA VAL A 59 -4.56 2.78 -12.73
C VAL A 59 -3.95 1.59 -13.47
N GLU A 60 -4.05 1.59 -14.79
CA GLU A 60 -3.65 0.47 -15.65
C GLU A 60 -3.05 1.01 -16.96
N THR A 61 -1.72 1.08 -17.04
CA THR A 61 -0.97 1.55 -18.23
C THR A 61 -0.34 0.35 -18.95
N ALA A 62 0.50 0.57 -19.97
CA ALA A 62 1.25 -0.54 -20.58
C ALA A 62 2.38 -1.05 -19.67
N GLU A 63 2.92 -0.17 -18.84
CA GLU A 63 4.17 -0.32 -18.09
C GLU A 63 3.95 -0.71 -16.61
N ILE A 64 2.83 -0.28 -16.02
CA ILE A 64 2.47 -0.50 -14.62
C ILE A 64 0.97 -0.74 -14.47
N SER A 65 0.56 -1.41 -13.40
CA SER A 65 -0.76 -1.19 -12.80
C SER A 65 -0.69 -1.12 -11.29
N LEU A 66 -1.63 -0.38 -10.69
CA LEU A 66 -1.77 -0.20 -9.25
C LEU A 66 -3.21 0.17 -8.89
N LEU A 67 -3.50 0.17 -7.60
CA LEU A 67 -4.67 0.78 -7.00
C LEU A 67 -4.21 2.02 -6.22
N ILE A 68 -4.81 3.17 -6.49
CA ILE A 68 -4.70 4.39 -5.67
C ILE A 68 -5.85 4.37 -4.66
N PRO A 69 -5.60 4.22 -3.34
CA PRO A 69 -6.67 4.22 -2.36
C PRO A 69 -7.37 5.57 -2.23
N ASN A 70 -8.65 5.54 -1.89
CA ASN A 70 -9.45 6.75 -1.67
C ASN A 70 -8.80 7.68 -0.64
N GLY A 71 -8.52 8.93 -1.04
CA GLY A 71 -7.88 9.94 -0.19
C GLY A 71 -6.36 10.06 -0.38
N VAL A 72 -5.74 9.29 -1.28
CA VAL A 72 -4.34 9.50 -1.70
C VAL A 72 -4.26 10.42 -2.92
N ALA A 73 -4.89 10.04 -4.03
CA ALA A 73 -5.05 10.81 -5.26
C ALA A 73 -6.32 10.34 -6.00
N ASN A 74 -6.71 11.01 -7.09
CA ASN A 74 -7.89 10.62 -7.87
C ASN A 74 -7.55 9.72 -9.07
N ASP A 75 -6.42 9.97 -9.73
CA ASP A 75 -5.95 9.24 -10.92
C ASP A 75 -4.42 9.36 -11.04
N ALA A 76 -3.81 8.84 -12.10
CA ALA A 76 -2.41 9.11 -12.42
C ALA A 76 -2.09 9.07 -13.93
N ALA A 77 -1.15 9.92 -14.35
CA ALA A 77 -0.69 10.01 -15.74
C ALA A 77 0.74 9.48 -15.90
N SER A 78 0.95 8.55 -16.83
CA SER A 78 2.27 7.98 -17.16
C SER A 78 2.91 8.67 -18.37
N ALA A 79 4.17 9.04 -18.24
CA ALA A 79 5.02 9.52 -19.34
C ALA A 79 6.36 8.80 -19.35
N SER A 80 6.96 8.64 -20.54
CA SER A 80 8.36 8.26 -20.67
C SER A 80 9.22 9.51 -20.83
N VAL A 81 10.21 9.67 -19.95
CA VAL A 81 11.02 10.89 -19.82
C VAL A 81 12.50 10.55 -19.60
N THR A 82 13.36 11.57 -19.71
CA THR A 82 14.80 11.53 -19.41
C THR A 82 15.22 12.68 -18.48
N ASP A 83 14.26 13.44 -17.96
CA ASP A 83 14.52 14.61 -17.11
C ASP A 83 15.16 14.20 -15.77
N VAL A 84 15.79 15.17 -15.09
CA VAL A 84 16.39 14.95 -13.78
C VAL A 84 15.33 15.16 -12.71
N GLU A 85 14.85 14.07 -12.13
CA GLU A 85 13.73 14.08 -11.17
C GLU A 85 14.18 14.26 -9.72
N LEU A 86 13.41 15.04 -8.95
CA LEU A 86 13.60 15.20 -7.50
C LEU A 86 13.15 13.93 -6.75
N PRO A 87 13.79 13.55 -5.63
CA PRO A 87 14.73 14.31 -4.81
C PRO A 87 16.21 14.29 -5.24
N TYR A 88 16.56 13.81 -6.44
CA TYR A 88 17.96 13.75 -6.88
C TYR A 88 18.47 15.12 -7.32
N ILE A 89 19.36 15.75 -6.53
CA ILE A 89 19.81 17.16 -6.73
C ILE A 89 21.22 17.27 -7.38
N ASN A 90 21.77 16.21 -7.98
CA ASN A 90 23.13 16.28 -8.55
C ASN A 90 23.31 15.59 -9.92
N PRO A 91 22.81 16.18 -11.02
CA PRO A 91 22.99 15.67 -12.37
C PRO A 91 24.37 16.01 -12.95
N GLY A 92 25.45 15.72 -12.21
CA GLY A 92 26.81 15.75 -12.76
C GLY A 92 27.01 14.83 -13.99
N SER A 93 26.12 13.83 -14.15
CA SER A 93 26.03 12.94 -15.31
C SER A 93 25.13 13.44 -16.46
N GLY A 94 24.42 14.55 -16.31
CA GLY A 94 23.40 15.02 -17.28
C GLY A 94 22.03 14.35 -17.10
N ASP A 95 21.25 14.27 -18.19
CA ASP A 95 19.91 13.65 -18.26
C ASP A 95 19.90 12.23 -17.67
N MET A 96 18.81 11.86 -16.98
CA MET A 96 18.63 10.51 -16.46
C MET A 96 18.41 9.49 -17.59
N PRO A 97 18.70 8.19 -17.37
CA PRO A 97 18.27 7.14 -18.28
C PRO A 97 16.76 7.18 -18.52
N GLN A 98 16.33 6.69 -19.69
CA GLN A 98 14.91 6.66 -20.03
C GLN A 98 14.14 5.88 -18.97
N HIS A 99 13.13 6.52 -18.40
CA HIS A 99 12.30 5.95 -17.35
C HIS A 99 10.83 6.31 -17.55
N ILE A 100 9.98 5.62 -16.81
CA ILE A 100 8.56 5.95 -16.71
C ILE A 100 8.36 6.78 -15.45
N LYS A 101 7.80 7.98 -15.62
CA LYS A 101 7.29 8.81 -14.54
C LYS A 101 5.76 8.70 -14.52
N LEU A 102 5.21 8.37 -13.37
CA LEU A 102 3.79 8.32 -13.09
C LEU A 102 3.46 9.44 -12.08
N THR A 103 2.90 10.54 -12.56
CA THR A 103 2.44 11.67 -11.72
C THR A 103 1.05 11.35 -11.16
N LEU A 104 0.84 11.54 -9.86
CA LEU A 104 -0.46 11.33 -9.21
C LEU A 104 -1.35 12.58 -9.30
N ASP A 105 -2.48 12.47 -9.99
CA ASP A 105 -3.39 13.57 -10.24
C ASP A 105 -4.34 13.82 -9.06
N LEU A 106 -4.46 15.11 -8.69
CA LEU A 106 -5.27 15.57 -7.55
C LEU A 106 -4.90 14.85 -6.24
N TYR A 107 -3.60 14.69 -6.00
CA TYR A 107 -3.04 14.19 -4.75
C TYR A 107 -3.54 14.98 -3.53
N ALA A 108 -3.61 14.32 -2.38
CA ALA A 108 -4.18 14.85 -1.15
C ALA A 108 -3.50 16.15 -0.63
N LEU A 109 -2.24 16.36 -0.99
CA LEU A 109 -1.46 17.55 -0.66
C LEU A 109 -1.14 18.35 -1.93
N SER A 110 -1.20 19.68 -1.83
CA SER A 110 -1.01 20.61 -2.96
C SER A 110 -0.02 21.76 -2.69
N ASN A 111 0.55 21.84 -1.47
CA ASN A 111 1.51 22.86 -1.07
C ASN A 111 2.81 22.21 -0.57
N THR A 112 3.46 21.47 -1.47
CA THR A 112 4.64 20.66 -1.22
C THR A 112 5.73 21.03 -2.24
N SER A 113 7.00 20.90 -1.88
CA SER A 113 8.13 21.21 -2.79
C SER A 113 8.43 20.08 -3.79
N LEU A 114 7.91 18.87 -3.52
CA LEU A 114 8.02 17.72 -4.39
C LEU A 114 6.66 17.40 -5.04
N GLU A 115 6.72 16.98 -6.30
CA GLU A 115 5.58 16.42 -7.04
C GLU A 115 5.34 14.97 -6.59
N PRO A 116 4.08 14.55 -6.36
CA PRO A 116 3.76 13.17 -5.99
C PRO A 116 3.93 12.24 -7.20
N GLN A 117 4.97 11.41 -7.18
CA GLN A 117 5.38 10.61 -8.34
C GLN A 117 5.88 9.21 -8.01
N ILE A 118 5.68 8.28 -8.94
CA ILE A 118 6.35 6.97 -8.98
C ILE A 118 7.22 6.92 -10.24
N MET A 119 8.49 6.54 -10.08
CA MET A 119 9.47 6.44 -11.15
C MET A 119 9.90 4.98 -11.33
N ILE A 120 9.96 4.49 -12.57
CA ILE A 120 10.36 3.13 -12.92
C ILE A 120 11.51 3.21 -13.92
N PHE A 121 12.70 2.77 -13.50
CA PHE A 121 13.89 2.70 -14.33
C PHE A 121 14.20 1.25 -14.70
N ARG A 122 14.91 1.03 -15.82
CA ARG A 122 15.61 -0.26 -16.01
C ARG A 122 16.80 -0.31 -15.06
N SER A 123 16.90 -1.34 -14.21
CA SER A 123 17.93 -1.43 -13.16
C SER A 123 19.35 -1.36 -13.73
N ASN A 124 19.60 -1.99 -14.88
CA ASN A 124 20.91 -1.98 -15.54
C ASN A 124 21.29 -0.58 -16.05
N GLU A 125 20.36 0.17 -16.61
CA GLU A 125 20.62 1.52 -17.12
C GLU A 125 20.78 2.52 -15.97
N TYR A 126 19.93 2.44 -14.94
CA TYR A 126 20.04 3.28 -13.75
C TYR A 126 21.33 3.02 -12.98
N SER A 127 21.75 1.76 -12.84
CA SER A 127 23.04 1.41 -12.23
C SER A 127 24.24 2.00 -12.99
N GLY A 128 24.09 2.33 -14.28
CA GLY A 128 25.13 2.95 -15.10
C GLY A 128 25.16 4.48 -15.04
N TYR A 129 24.18 5.13 -14.39
CA TYR A 129 24.04 6.59 -14.39
C TYR A 129 25.05 7.31 -13.47
N SER A 130 25.39 6.69 -12.33
CA SER A 130 26.39 7.20 -11.39
C SER A 130 26.93 6.06 -10.50
N GLU A 131 28.04 6.31 -9.80
CA GLU A 131 28.55 5.38 -8.77
C GLU A 131 27.53 5.17 -7.64
N LEU A 132 26.81 6.22 -7.23
CA LEU A 132 25.78 6.12 -6.20
C LEU A 132 24.61 5.24 -6.64
N THR A 133 24.12 5.37 -7.87
CA THR A 133 23.04 4.51 -8.37
C THR A 133 23.48 3.07 -8.57
N ALA A 134 24.74 2.81 -8.93
CA ALA A 134 25.30 1.45 -8.92
C ALA A 134 25.26 0.82 -7.52
N LEU A 135 25.62 1.58 -6.48
CA LEU A 135 25.64 1.13 -5.09
C LEU A 135 24.22 0.90 -4.55
N MET A 136 23.28 1.83 -4.77
CA MET A 136 21.87 1.67 -4.38
C MET A 136 21.22 0.42 -5.00
N ILE A 137 21.47 0.17 -6.31
CA ILE A 137 20.96 -1.03 -6.99
C ILE A 137 21.55 -2.31 -6.37
N GLY A 138 22.84 -2.33 -6.05
CA GLY A 138 23.48 -3.47 -5.39
C GLY A 138 22.96 -3.74 -3.97
N GLU A 139 22.70 -2.68 -3.19
CA GLU A 139 22.11 -2.78 -1.86
C GLU A 139 20.67 -3.30 -1.91
N ILE A 140 19.82 -2.76 -2.79
CA ILE A 140 18.43 -3.25 -2.99
C ILE A 140 18.44 -4.70 -3.49
N GLN A 141 19.27 -5.06 -4.47
CA GLN A 141 19.32 -6.42 -5.04
C GLN A 141 19.73 -7.49 -4.02
N SER A 142 20.51 -7.13 -3.00
CA SER A 142 20.92 -8.04 -1.93
C SER A 142 20.07 -7.92 -0.65
N MET A 143 19.06 -7.05 -0.66
CA MET A 143 18.29 -6.69 0.51
C MET A 143 17.39 -7.84 1.00
N GLN A 144 17.51 -8.15 2.28
CA GLN A 144 16.51 -8.91 3.05
C GLN A 144 16.14 -8.08 4.28
N TYR A 145 15.42 -6.97 4.05
CA TYR A 145 15.13 -6.02 5.12
C TYR A 145 14.14 -6.62 6.13
N SER A 146 14.27 -6.21 7.38
CA SER A 146 13.37 -6.54 8.48
C SER A 146 13.27 -5.33 9.38
N ASP A 147 12.05 -4.99 9.78
CA ASP A 147 11.77 -3.78 10.57
C ASP A 147 12.64 -3.68 11.83
N GLY A 148 13.13 -2.48 12.09
CA GLY A 148 14.05 -2.20 13.19
C GLY A 148 15.53 -2.42 12.85
N GLN A 149 15.88 -2.86 11.64
CA GLN A 149 17.25 -2.73 11.11
C GLN A 149 17.48 -1.29 10.59
N PRO A 150 18.72 -0.77 10.64
CA PRO A 150 19.05 0.46 9.91
C PRO A 150 18.91 0.25 8.39
N LEU A 151 18.68 1.33 7.65
CA LEU A 151 18.82 1.31 6.19
C LEU A 151 20.28 1.00 5.80
N PRO A 152 20.51 0.32 4.66
CA PRO A 152 21.80 0.32 3.98
C PRO A 152 22.30 1.75 3.69
N GLU A 153 23.61 1.93 3.61
CA GLU A 153 24.26 3.25 3.66
C GLU A 153 23.83 4.15 2.50
N HIS A 154 23.76 3.62 1.29
CA HIS A 154 23.48 4.38 0.07
C HIS A 154 21.99 4.57 -0.18
N LEU A 155 21.15 3.78 0.49
CA LEU A 155 19.69 3.94 0.54
C LEU A 155 19.24 4.88 1.66
N GLY A 156 20.14 5.32 2.53
CA GLY A 156 19.84 6.30 3.57
C GLY A 156 19.59 7.71 3.03
N SER A 157 19.25 8.60 3.95
CA SER A 157 19.21 10.06 3.75
C SER A 157 19.68 10.72 5.06
N ASP A 158 19.84 12.05 5.09
CA ASP A 158 20.38 12.77 6.25
C ASP A 158 19.62 12.52 7.57
N PHE A 159 18.34 12.14 7.45
CA PHE A 159 17.63 11.36 8.46
C PHE A 159 16.70 10.34 7.79
N SER A 160 16.18 9.39 8.56
CA SER A 160 15.13 8.49 8.13
C SER A 160 14.30 8.05 9.33
N ALA A 161 12.98 8.14 9.22
CA ALA A 161 12.03 7.66 10.21
C ALA A 161 11.05 6.68 9.58
N GLN A 162 10.33 5.90 10.40
CA GLN A 162 9.29 4.97 9.94
C GLN A 162 9.81 4.03 8.83
N ILE A 163 11.01 3.49 8.99
CA ILE A 163 11.60 2.54 8.05
C ILE A 163 10.83 1.22 8.14
N HIS A 164 10.36 0.72 7.01
CA HIS A 164 9.53 -0.47 6.92
C HIS A 164 9.81 -1.24 5.62
N GLY A 165 10.01 -2.56 5.73
CA GLY A 165 10.16 -3.43 4.56
C GLY A 165 8.80 -3.63 3.88
N LEU A 166 8.72 -3.34 2.58
CA LEU A 166 7.46 -3.38 1.85
C LEU A 166 7.64 -4.04 0.49
N ASN A 167 6.76 -4.98 0.17
CA ASN A 167 6.78 -5.73 -1.09
C ASN A 167 5.57 -5.34 -1.95
N PHE A 168 5.73 -5.44 -3.27
CA PHE A 168 4.66 -5.29 -4.25
C PHE A 168 4.44 -6.60 -5.02
N GLN A 169 3.47 -6.66 -5.94
CA GLN A 169 3.02 -7.94 -6.52
C GLN A 169 4.12 -8.75 -7.22
N ASN A 170 5.19 -8.10 -7.68
CA ASN A 170 6.33 -8.74 -8.35
C ASN A 170 7.68 -8.13 -7.96
N GLY A 171 7.83 -7.68 -6.71
CA GLY A 171 9.07 -7.12 -6.21
C GLY A 171 9.07 -6.77 -4.73
N HIS A 172 10.21 -6.26 -4.28
CA HIS A 172 10.52 -6.00 -2.88
C HIS A 172 11.24 -4.66 -2.72
N GLY A 173 11.21 -4.09 -1.52
CA GLY A 173 11.86 -2.84 -1.22
C GLY A 173 11.68 -2.38 0.22
N VAL A 174 11.94 -1.09 0.42
CA VAL A 174 11.84 -0.43 1.73
C VAL A 174 11.24 0.95 1.56
N ARG A 175 10.33 1.32 2.48
CA ARG A 175 9.82 2.70 2.61
C ARG A 175 10.30 3.33 3.89
N TYR A 176 10.42 4.65 3.88
CA TYR A 176 10.74 5.46 5.04
C TYR A 176 10.27 6.90 4.81
N LEU A 177 10.28 7.70 5.87
CA LEU A 177 9.97 9.12 5.81
C LEU A 177 11.24 9.95 5.92
N THR A 178 11.40 10.94 5.05
CA THR A 178 12.55 11.83 5.00
C THR A 178 12.17 13.22 4.41
N GLN A 179 13.15 14.12 4.35
CA GLN A 179 13.13 15.43 3.71
C GLN A 179 14.56 15.67 3.18
N VAL A 180 14.71 16.26 1.99
CA VAL A 180 16.04 16.59 1.47
C VAL A 180 16.67 17.72 2.27
N MET A 181 17.87 17.52 2.78
CA MET A 181 18.63 18.57 3.47
C MET A 181 19.72 19.13 2.57
N THR A 182 19.66 20.44 2.33
CA THR A 182 20.76 21.21 1.70
C THR A 182 21.44 22.16 2.68
N ASN A 183 20.81 22.37 3.84
CA ASN A 183 21.24 23.23 4.96
C ASN A 183 20.63 22.69 6.27
N PHE A 184 21.04 23.22 7.41
CA PHE A 184 20.36 22.96 8.69
C PHE A 184 19.03 23.74 8.75
N THR A 185 17.94 23.09 8.34
CA THR A 185 16.56 23.60 8.39
C THR A 185 15.66 22.68 9.23
N PRO A 186 14.50 23.17 9.71
CA PRO A 186 13.50 22.31 10.34
C PRO A 186 12.98 21.21 9.40
N ILE A 187 12.66 20.05 9.96
CA ILE A 187 11.79 19.06 9.32
C ILE A 187 10.40 19.66 9.24
N ASN A 188 9.80 19.72 8.06
CA ASN A 188 8.60 20.51 7.82
C ASN A 188 7.65 19.90 6.76
N ASN A 189 6.36 20.21 6.87
CA ASN A 189 5.29 19.66 6.04
C ASN A 189 5.31 20.11 4.56
N ARG A 190 6.14 21.09 4.16
CA ARG A 190 6.31 21.45 2.74
C ARG A 190 7.29 20.50 2.05
N ASP A 191 8.32 20.05 2.77
CA ASP A 191 9.47 19.33 2.21
C ASP A 191 9.60 17.87 2.69
N PHE A 192 8.68 17.43 3.56
CA PHE A 192 8.61 16.07 4.12
C PHE A 192 7.82 15.11 3.20
N TYR A 193 8.38 13.91 2.99
CA TYR A 193 7.81 12.92 2.08
C TYR A 193 8.05 11.49 2.55
N TYR A 194 7.10 10.62 2.17
CA TYR A 194 7.28 9.19 2.10
C TYR A 194 8.12 8.86 0.88
N TYR A 195 9.18 8.10 1.10
CA TYR A 195 10.08 7.64 0.05
C TYR A 195 10.16 6.13 0.07
N TYR A 196 9.84 5.51 -1.06
CA TYR A 196 10.01 4.08 -1.28
C TYR A 196 11.12 3.84 -2.31
N GLN A 197 11.96 2.83 -2.07
CA GLN A 197 12.95 2.33 -3.00
C GLN A 197 12.84 0.81 -3.06
N GLY A 198 12.72 0.24 -4.26
CA GLY A 198 12.53 -1.20 -4.44
C GLY A 198 12.85 -1.67 -5.86
N MET A 199 12.80 -2.99 -6.08
CA MET A 199 13.13 -3.60 -7.36
C MET A 199 12.22 -4.80 -7.63
N THR A 200 11.97 -5.09 -8.91
CA THR A 200 11.27 -6.31 -9.32
C THR A 200 12.06 -7.57 -8.95
N ASP A 201 11.38 -8.68 -8.67
CA ASP A 201 12.00 -9.94 -8.27
C ASP A 201 12.90 -10.56 -9.35
N ASP A 202 12.69 -10.17 -10.62
CA ASP A 202 13.55 -10.54 -11.74
C ASP A 202 14.77 -9.60 -11.94
N GLY A 203 14.91 -8.59 -11.07
CA GLY A 203 15.98 -7.61 -11.06
C GLY A 203 15.96 -6.58 -12.20
N LYS A 204 14.97 -6.61 -13.10
CA LYS A 204 14.99 -5.79 -14.32
C LYS A 204 14.60 -4.33 -14.12
N PHE A 205 13.71 -4.05 -13.17
CA PHE A 205 13.19 -2.69 -12.96
C PHE A 205 13.39 -2.24 -11.52
N PHE A 206 13.93 -1.04 -11.37
CA PHE A 206 14.08 -0.33 -10.11
C PHE A 206 12.96 0.71 -10.00
N VAL A 207 12.35 0.80 -8.83
CA VAL A 207 11.20 1.66 -8.56
C VAL A 207 11.49 2.59 -7.41
N GLN A 208 11.16 3.86 -7.60
CA GLN A 208 11.14 4.89 -6.56
C GLN A 208 9.73 5.48 -6.47
N ALA A 209 9.24 5.73 -5.25
CA ALA A 209 8.02 6.54 -5.07
C ALA A 209 8.31 7.71 -4.13
N VAL A 210 8.02 8.92 -4.59
CA VAL A 210 8.25 10.19 -3.89
C VAL A 210 6.88 10.79 -3.62
N LEU A 211 6.40 10.65 -2.39
CA LEU A 211 5.01 10.89 -2.03
C LEU A 211 4.97 11.87 -0.85
N PRO A 212 4.71 13.17 -1.07
CA PRO A 212 4.64 14.15 0.01
C PRO A 212 3.68 13.73 1.12
N VAL A 213 4.05 13.98 2.37
CA VAL A 213 3.25 13.56 3.52
C VAL A 213 3.35 14.58 4.65
N ASN A 214 2.25 14.82 5.36
CA ASN A 214 2.21 15.72 6.50
C ASN A 214 2.13 14.96 7.82
N ALA A 215 2.70 15.54 8.88
CA ALA A 215 2.39 15.20 10.26
C ALA A 215 1.98 16.47 11.03
N ALA A 216 0.90 16.41 11.81
CA ALA A 216 0.24 17.59 12.40
C ALA A 216 1.12 18.42 13.37
N TYR A 217 2.20 17.84 13.88
CA TYR A 217 3.15 18.46 14.79
C TYR A 217 4.41 19.02 14.11
N LEU A 218 4.58 18.82 12.81
CA LEU A 218 5.68 19.43 12.05
C LEU A 218 5.31 20.86 11.61
N PRO A 219 6.24 21.83 11.63
CA PRO A 219 6.02 23.17 11.10
C PRO A 219 5.61 23.14 9.62
N ALA A 220 4.95 24.20 9.18
CA ALA A 220 4.42 24.30 7.82
C ALA A 220 5.51 24.47 6.73
N ASP A 221 6.67 25.00 7.11
CA ASP A 221 7.78 25.32 6.22
C ASP A 221 9.15 25.25 6.95
N ASP A 222 10.22 25.50 6.19
CA ASP A 222 11.61 25.51 6.63
C ASP A 222 12.05 26.77 7.40
N ASN A 223 11.14 27.71 7.66
CA ASN A 223 11.50 28.92 8.39
C ASN A 223 11.61 28.61 9.90
N PRO A 224 12.79 28.79 10.53
CA PRO A 224 12.98 28.46 11.94
C PRO A 224 12.18 29.34 12.91
N ASN A 225 11.56 30.41 12.41
CA ASN A 225 10.69 31.31 13.18
C ASN A 225 9.19 31.04 12.98
N THR A 226 8.81 30.06 12.15
CA THR A 226 7.41 29.69 11.95
C THR A 226 6.83 29.15 13.26
N PRO A 227 5.65 29.63 13.71
CA PRO A 227 5.05 29.18 14.97
C PRO A 227 4.90 27.67 15.02
N LEU A 228 5.52 27.06 16.05
CA LEU A 228 5.52 25.62 16.23
C LEU A 228 4.09 25.11 16.51
N PRO A 229 3.61 24.08 15.80
CA PRO A 229 2.33 23.45 16.11
C PRO A 229 2.30 22.81 17.51
N THR A 230 1.11 22.43 17.96
CA THR A 230 0.94 21.65 19.19
C THR A 230 1.79 20.39 19.15
N ASP A 231 2.49 20.11 20.25
CA ASP A 231 3.44 19.01 20.42
C ASP A 231 4.62 18.95 19.43
N GLY A 232 4.87 20.01 18.66
CA GLY A 232 6.05 20.10 17.80
C GLY A 232 7.36 20.10 18.59
N ILE A 233 8.46 19.77 17.91
CA ILE A 233 9.82 19.81 18.49
C ILE A 233 10.47 21.16 18.18
N PRO A 234 10.91 21.94 19.18
CA PRO A 234 11.62 23.20 18.94
C PRO A 234 12.87 22.98 18.11
N PHE A 235 13.02 23.76 17.04
CA PHE A 235 14.20 23.71 16.17
C PHE A 235 15.44 24.25 16.89
N SER A 236 16.58 23.59 16.69
CA SER A 236 17.88 24.00 17.21
C SER A 236 18.94 23.85 16.13
N THR A 237 19.61 24.95 15.76
CA THR A 237 20.82 24.92 14.92
C THR A 237 22.07 24.58 15.73
N GLU A 238 22.09 24.92 17.03
CA GLU A 238 23.22 24.66 17.93
C GLU A 238 23.34 23.16 18.27
N ASP A 239 22.21 22.47 18.37
CA ASP A 239 22.12 21.01 18.57
C ASP A 239 21.22 20.38 17.49
N PHE A 240 21.63 20.52 16.23
CA PHE A 240 20.89 19.98 15.09
C PHE A 240 20.81 18.44 15.15
N GLY A 241 21.85 17.77 15.64
CA GLY A 241 21.84 16.31 15.84
C GLY A 241 20.83 15.87 16.90
N GLY A 242 20.76 16.54 18.05
CA GLY A 242 19.72 16.29 19.06
C GLY A 242 18.31 16.59 18.55
N TYR A 243 18.14 17.67 17.78
CA TYR A 243 16.89 17.99 17.10
C TYR A 243 16.41 16.87 16.16
N LEU A 244 17.27 16.40 15.23
CA LEU A 244 16.92 15.33 14.30
C LEU A 244 16.60 14.02 15.03
N ASN A 245 17.34 13.67 16.08
CA ASN A 245 17.05 12.50 16.91
C ASN A 245 15.67 12.61 17.60
N ALA A 246 15.33 13.78 18.14
CA ALA A 246 14.05 14.01 18.79
C ALA A 246 12.86 13.96 17.80
N VAL A 247 13.01 14.53 16.60
CA VAL A 247 12.00 14.45 15.53
C VAL A 247 11.85 13.01 15.04
N THR A 248 12.95 12.31 14.77
CA THR A 248 12.96 10.91 14.32
C THR A 248 12.30 9.98 15.35
N LEU A 249 12.60 10.15 16.64
CA LEU A 249 11.96 9.39 17.71
C LEU A 249 10.44 9.63 17.75
N LYS A 250 10.01 10.89 17.62
CA LYS A 250 8.58 11.25 17.60
C LYS A 250 7.88 10.62 16.38
N LEU A 251 8.47 10.74 15.18
CA LEU A 251 7.98 10.12 13.94
C LEU A 251 7.88 8.59 14.08
N ASN A 252 8.90 7.92 14.62
CA ASN A 252 8.91 6.48 14.85
C ASN A 252 7.86 6.01 15.89
N SER A 253 7.48 6.88 16.83
CA SER A 253 6.43 6.59 17.82
C SER A 253 5.00 6.86 17.35
N ALA A 254 4.85 7.52 16.19
CA ALA A 254 3.57 7.94 15.66
C ALA A 254 2.86 6.80 14.90
N ASP A 255 1.54 6.72 14.99
CA ASP A 255 0.77 5.73 14.24
C ASP A 255 0.71 6.08 12.75
N SER A 256 0.65 5.06 11.89
CA SER A 256 0.32 5.15 10.47
C SER A 256 -0.83 6.10 10.11
N PHE A 257 -1.89 6.18 10.94
CA PHE A 257 -3.03 7.08 10.71
C PHE A 257 -2.81 8.52 11.22
N SER A 258 -1.66 8.85 11.82
CA SER A 258 -1.36 10.22 12.28
C SER A 258 -0.75 11.12 11.19
N PHE A 259 -0.52 10.55 10.01
CA PHE A 259 0.03 11.19 8.82
C PHE A 259 -1.08 11.57 7.83
N SER A 260 -0.79 12.44 6.86
CA SER A 260 -1.73 12.78 5.78
C SER A 260 -1.00 12.84 4.44
N PRO A 261 -1.26 11.93 3.48
CA PRO A 261 -2.11 10.73 3.59
C PRO A 261 -1.69 9.77 4.70
N TYR A 262 -2.57 8.85 5.09
CA TYR A 262 -2.22 7.81 6.06
C TYR A 262 -1.17 6.86 5.47
N LEU A 263 -0.16 6.47 6.25
CA LEU A 263 0.93 5.64 5.74
C LEU A 263 0.42 4.28 5.24
N ASN A 264 -0.59 3.71 5.89
CA ASN A 264 -1.18 2.43 5.45
C ASN A 264 -1.90 2.53 4.09
N GLN A 265 -2.32 3.72 3.65
CA GLN A 265 -2.86 3.94 2.31
C GLN A 265 -1.74 4.07 1.27
N LEU A 266 -0.64 4.73 1.63
CA LEU A 266 0.55 4.80 0.77
C LEU A 266 1.18 3.40 0.62
N ASP A 267 1.30 2.66 1.73
CA ASP A 267 1.78 1.27 1.73
C ASP A 267 0.88 0.38 0.87
N MET A 268 -0.45 0.41 1.05
CA MET A 268 -1.40 -0.35 0.21
C MET A 268 -1.28 0.00 -1.29
N MET A 269 -1.02 1.27 -1.63
CA MET A 269 -0.80 1.69 -3.01
C MET A 269 0.45 1.01 -3.60
N ILE A 270 1.57 0.99 -2.85
CA ILE A 270 2.80 0.31 -3.25
C ILE A 270 2.60 -1.21 -3.30
N GLU A 271 1.99 -1.84 -2.30
CA GLU A 271 1.69 -3.29 -2.28
C GLU A 271 0.88 -3.73 -3.50
N SER A 272 -0.07 -2.89 -3.93
CA SER A 272 -0.93 -3.15 -5.09
C SER A 272 -0.21 -3.06 -6.44
N MET A 273 1.03 -2.55 -6.48
CA MET A 273 1.76 -2.30 -7.72
C MET A 273 2.19 -3.59 -8.42
N LEU A 274 2.04 -3.60 -9.75
CA LEU A 274 2.55 -4.62 -10.66
C LEU A 274 3.34 -3.92 -11.77
N VAL A 275 4.67 -4.08 -11.78
CA VAL A 275 5.52 -3.53 -12.84
C VAL A 275 5.56 -4.51 -14.01
N LYS A 276 5.06 -4.09 -15.17
CA LYS A 276 5.04 -4.88 -16.42
C LYS A 276 6.30 -4.65 -17.25
N GLY A 277 6.88 -3.45 -17.11
CA GLY A 277 8.05 -3.01 -17.84
C GLY A 277 7.74 -2.24 -19.13
N PHE A 278 8.77 -1.64 -19.69
CA PHE A 278 8.78 -0.87 -20.94
C PHE A 278 9.99 -1.28 -21.79
#